data_AF-A0A7J9Z6T5-F1
#
_entry.id   AF-A0A7J9Z6T5-F1
#
_cell.length_a   1.000
_cell.length_b   1.000
_cell.length_c   1.000
_cell.angle_alpha   90.00
_cell.angle_beta   90.00
_cell.angle_gamma   90.00
#
_symmetry.space_group_name_H-M   'P 1'
#
loop_
_entity.id
_entity.type
_entity.pdbx_description
1 polymer ?
#
loop_
_entity_poly.entity_id
_entity_poly.type
_entity_poly.pdbx_seq_one_letter_code
_entity_poly.pdbx_strand_id
1 'polypeptide(L)'
;MSPVPVTFRRLPLLHLSGEACVDTARDVAVRDVVGVRELISTALPLEPSAPPAPPLSPYPCVDVLGVRVSAIDLDRLLADIGDALDGRRRLRVTFANPNYLVAAHDDAGLRERINAFDHVLSDGHGVMLAARMLGRRIPRRLANDDIVEPLFAELARREARVFLLGSAPGVAAAAADRVTASFPGLRIAGHTYGYRTPGEGLDRQYTPAAFERMRAEIARAKPDFLVVSIPTPYQQRFVVDYLDGLDVPVVMTGGAWIDHLAERLQYYPSWVVRLGLCWAYRWVQEPRRLTNRYTVELADFGRRVLRQRRARRAADQGH
;
A
#
# COMPACT_ATOMS: atom_id res chain seq x y z
N MET A 1 -0.86 38.69 27.53
CA MET A 1 -1.21 37.27 27.33
C MET A 1 0.03 36.60 26.75
N SER A 2 0.78 35.89 27.60
CA SER A 2 2.01 35.18 27.21
C SER A 2 1.69 33.84 26.56
N PRO A 3 2.50 33.36 25.60
CA PRO A 3 2.29 32.06 24.97
C PRO A 3 2.72 30.92 25.90
N VAL A 4 1.87 29.89 25.99
CA VAL A 4 2.14 28.65 26.73
C VAL A 4 3.05 27.75 25.89
N PRO A 5 4.19 27.26 26.40
CA PRO A 5 5.06 26.37 25.65
C PRO A 5 4.52 24.93 25.66
N VAL A 6 4.33 24.37 24.46
CA VAL A 6 4.02 22.94 24.27
C VAL A 6 5.28 22.14 24.59
N THR A 7 5.25 21.43 25.71
CA THR A 7 6.36 20.59 26.17
C THR A 7 6.20 19.18 25.59
N PHE A 8 7.08 18.77 24.68
CA PHE A 8 7.17 17.37 24.25
C PHE A 8 7.69 16.52 25.42
N ARG A 9 6.78 15.82 26.10
CA ARG A 9 7.15 14.77 27.08
C ARG A 9 7.76 13.61 26.30
N ARG A 10 9.06 13.36 26.50
CA ARG A 10 9.69 12.07 26.15
C ARG A 10 8.99 10.97 26.94
N LEU A 11 8.40 10.00 26.26
CA LEU A 11 7.96 8.75 26.89
C LEU A 11 9.20 7.97 27.39
N PRO A 12 9.10 7.25 28.53
CA PRO A 12 10.24 6.51 29.06
C PRO A 12 10.60 5.35 28.14
N LEU A 13 11.90 5.19 27.87
CA LEU A 13 12.47 3.94 27.36
C LEU A 13 12.25 2.85 28.40
N LEU A 14 11.22 2.03 28.22
CA LEU A 14 11.05 0.79 28.99
C LEU A 14 12.15 -0.20 28.57
N HIS A 15 13.14 -0.36 29.44
CA HIS A 15 14.01 -1.53 29.45
C HIS A 15 13.14 -2.75 29.79
N LEU A 16 12.75 -3.50 28.77
CA LEU A 16 12.24 -4.86 28.97
C LEU A 16 13.45 -5.79 29.10
N SER A 17 13.71 -6.21 30.34
CA SER A 17 14.56 -7.33 30.69
C SER A 17 14.04 -8.61 30.01
N GLY A 18 14.98 -9.41 29.51
CA GLY A 18 14.71 -10.66 28.81
C GLY A 18 14.08 -11.74 29.67
N GLU A 19 13.70 -12.80 28.96
CA GLU A 19 13.18 -14.09 29.43
C GLU A 19 11.66 -14.17 29.62
N ALA A 20 10.98 -14.50 28.51
CA ALA A 20 9.95 -15.55 28.39
C ALA A 20 8.94 -15.20 27.27
N CYS A 21 9.33 -15.43 26.00
CA CYS A 21 8.42 -15.78 24.89
C CYS A 21 9.26 -16.08 23.65
N VAL A 22 10.21 -17.02 23.76
CA VAL A 22 11.02 -17.49 22.64
C VAL A 22 10.60 -18.93 22.38
N ASP A 23 9.46 -19.17 21.70
CA ASP A 23 9.31 -20.41 20.90
C ASP A 23 8.10 -20.59 19.95
N THR A 24 7.40 -19.54 19.51
CA THR A 24 6.32 -19.74 18.49
C THR A 24 6.33 -18.76 17.31
N ALA A 25 7.31 -17.85 17.23
CA ALA A 25 7.39 -16.85 16.16
C ALA A 25 8.41 -17.17 15.05
N ARG A 26 9.07 -18.34 15.09
CA ARG A 26 10.15 -18.68 14.13
C ARG A 26 9.68 -19.29 12.80
N ASP A 27 8.40 -19.63 12.65
CA ASP A 27 7.88 -20.30 11.44
C ASP A 27 7.01 -19.43 10.52
N VAL A 28 6.85 -18.14 10.79
CA VAL A 28 6.24 -17.19 9.82
C VAL A 28 7.34 -16.67 8.89
N ALA A 29 8.08 -17.57 8.25
CA ALA A 29 8.95 -17.19 7.15
C ALA A 29 8.06 -16.95 5.92
N VAL A 30 7.72 -15.69 5.67
CA VAL A 30 7.05 -15.22 4.45
C VAL A 30 7.91 -15.61 3.24
N ARG A 31 7.64 -16.79 2.69
CA ARG A 31 8.17 -17.24 1.39
C ARG A 31 7.15 -16.85 0.32
N ASP A 32 7.12 -15.56 -0.01
CA ASP A 32 6.44 -15.06 -1.21
C ASP A 32 7.36 -15.28 -2.42
N VAL A 33 7.14 -16.40 -3.12
CA VAL A 33 8.01 -16.91 -4.20
C VAL A 33 7.76 -16.24 -5.56
N VAL A 34 6.68 -15.48 -5.76
CA VAL A 34 6.26 -15.07 -7.11
C VAL A 34 6.39 -13.55 -7.33
N GLY A 35 7.12 -13.15 -8.38
CA GLY A 35 7.29 -11.75 -8.74
C GLY A 35 6.01 -11.13 -9.32
N VAL A 36 5.83 -9.80 -9.20
CA VAL A 36 4.64 -9.10 -9.72
C VAL A 36 4.43 -9.34 -11.22
N ARG A 37 5.52 -9.36 -12.01
CA ARG A 37 5.46 -9.67 -13.44
C ARG A 37 5.03 -11.10 -13.72
N GLU A 38 5.51 -12.04 -12.90
CA GLU A 38 5.16 -13.45 -13.01
C GLU A 38 3.69 -13.66 -12.68
N LEU A 39 3.19 -13.05 -11.58
CA LEU A 39 1.77 -13.03 -11.24
C LEU A 39 0.90 -12.39 -12.32
N ILE A 40 1.35 -11.32 -12.98
CA ILE A 40 0.60 -10.72 -14.10
C ILE A 40 0.62 -11.64 -15.32
N SER A 41 1.76 -12.30 -15.60
CA SER A 41 1.89 -13.20 -16.74
C SER A 41 1.06 -14.48 -16.60
N THR A 42 0.82 -14.94 -15.37
CA THR A 42 0.03 -16.14 -15.07
C THR A 42 -1.42 -15.82 -14.70
N ALA A 43 -1.71 -14.58 -14.30
CA ALA A 43 -3.08 -14.13 -14.15
C ALA A 43 -3.82 -14.31 -15.47
N LEU A 44 -5.00 -14.94 -15.42
CA LEU A 44 -5.94 -14.93 -16.53
C LEU A 44 -6.06 -13.48 -17.05
N PRO A 45 -6.03 -13.26 -18.38
CA PRO A 45 -6.25 -11.95 -18.96
C PRO A 45 -7.45 -11.31 -18.28
N LEU A 46 -7.23 -10.15 -17.68
CA LEU A 46 -8.30 -9.44 -17.01
C LEU A 46 -9.30 -9.06 -18.10
N GLU A 47 -10.42 -9.79 -18.16
CA GLU A 47 -11.57 -9.44 -18.98
C GLU A 47 -11.84 -7.94 -18.75
N PRO A 48 -11.95 -7.13 -19.82
CA PRO A 48 -12.19 -5.71 -19.70
C PRO A 48 -13.62 -5.49 -19.18
N SER A 49 -13.81 -5.53 -17.85
CA SER A 49 -14.87 -4.76 -17.23
C SER A 49 -14.46 -3.29 -17.35
N ALA A 50 -15.28 -2.46 -18.00
CA ALA A 50 -15.00 -1.04 -18.14
C ALA A 50 -14.86 -0.45 -16.72
N PRO A 51 -13.65 -0.06 -16.29
CA PRO A 51 -13.46 0.47 -14.96
C PRO A 51 -14.16 1.82 -14.86
N PRO A 52 -14.62 2.22 -13.66
CA PRO A 52 -15.20 3.53 -13.47
C PRO A 52 -14.22 4.62 -13.94
N ALA A 53 -14.76 5.68 -14.53
CA ALA A 53 -13.94 6.82 -14.95
C ALA A 53 -13.04 7.27 -13.79
N PRO A 54 -11.76 7.56 -14.04
CA PRO A 54 -10.83 7.91 -12.99
C PRO A 54 -11.38 9.10 -12.20
N PRO A 55 -11.44 9.04 -10.85
CA PRO A 55 -11.91 10.17 -10.09
C PRO A 55 -11.03 11.37 -10.42
N LEU A 56 -11.65 12.53 -10.65
CA LEU A 56 -10.94 13.79 -10.78
C LEU A 56 -10.33 14.09 -9.41
N SER A 57 -9.07 13.69 -9.22
CA SER A 57 -8.29 14.12 -8.06
C SER A 57 -8.17 15.64 -8.14
N PRO A 58 -8.68 16.42 -7.17
CA PRO A 58 -8.49 17.86 -7.14
C PRO A 58 -7.02 18.24 -6.89
N TYR A 59 -6.16 17.25 -6.61
CA TYR A 59 -4.77 17.45 -6.26
C TYR A 59 -3.84 17.35 -7.46
N PRO A 60 -2.68 18.04 -7.39
CA PRO A 60 -1.65 17.90 -8.39
C PRO A 60 -1.20 16.44 -8.50
N CYS A 61 -1.28 15.90 -9.71
CA CYS A 61 -0.75 14.58 -10.04
C CYS A 61 0.39 14.71 -11.06
N VAL A 62 1.15 13.64 -11.19
CA VAL A 62 2.14 13.46 -12.26
C VAL A 62 1.86 12.12 -12.92
N ASP A 63 1.64 12.14 -14.23
CA ASP A 63 1.60 10.91 -15.00
C ASP A 63 3.02 10.33 -15.04
N VAL A 64 3.18 9.11 -14.52
CA VAL A 64 4.37 8.29 -14.64
C VAL A 64 3.96 6.99 -15.34
N LEU A 65 4.45 6.78 -16.56
CA LEU A 65 4.14 5.61 -17.40
C LEU A 65 2.65 5.33 -17.62
N GLY A 66 1.80 6.37 -17.58
CA GLY A 66 0.34 6.28 -17.76
C GLY A 66 -0.44 6.20 -16.44
N VAL A 67 0.24 6.19 -15.29
CA VAL A 67 -0.39 6.17 -13.95
C VAL A 67 -0.33 7.56 -13.32
N ARG A 68 -1.46 8.03 -12.77
CA ARG A 68 -1.59 9.35 -12.12
C ARG A 68 -1.08 9.30 -10.67
N VAL A 69 0.23 9.47 -10.47
CA VAL A 69 0.82 9.50 -9.13
C VAL A 69 0.49 10.82 -8.43
N SER A 70 -0.08 10.75 -7.24
CA SER A 70 -0.46 11.92 -6.44
C SER A 70 0.78 12.63 -5.87
N ALA A 71 0.81 13.96 -5.95
CA ALA A 71 1.85 14.80 -5.36
C ALA A 71 1.34 15.49 -4.09
N ILE A 72 0.97 14.70 -3.08
CA ILE A 72 0.48 15.17 -1.77
C ILE A 72 1.47 14.82 -0.65
N ASP A 73 1.26 15.39 0.53
CA ASP A 73 1.97 15.06 1.76
C ASP A 73 1.09 14.26 2.74
N LEU A 74 1.66 13.94 3.91
CA LEU A 74 0.98 13.16 4.94
C LEU A 74 -0.22 13.92 5.53
N ASP A 75 -0.09 15.21 5.78
CA ASP A 75 -1.13 16.01 6.40
C ASP A 75 -2.37 16.06 5.49
N ARG A 76 -2.15 16.23 4.18
CA ARG A 76 -3.23 16.14 3.19
C ARG A 76 -3.88 14.75 3.18
N LEU A 77 -3.09 13.68 3.17
CA LEU A 77 -3.62 12.30 3.20
C LEU A 77 -4.49 12.06 4.44
N LEU A 78 -4.04 12.47 5.63
CA LEU A 78 -4.80 12.31 6.87
C LEU A 78 -6.07 13.18 6.87
N ALA A 79 -6.02 14.39 6.31
CA ALA A 79 -7.21 15.23 6.13
C ALA A 79 -8.23 14.56 5.19
N ASP A 80 -7.77 14.00 4.07
CA ASP A 80 -8.62 13.29 3.11
C ASP A 80 -9.26 12.03 3.73
N ILE A 81 -8.52 11.29 4.55
CA ILE A 81 -9.03 10.16 5.34
C ILE A 81 -10.09 10.64 6.33
N GLY A 82 -9.81 11.74 7.03
CA GLY A 82 -10.76 12.35 7.95
C GLY A 82 -12.07 12.76 7.27
N ASP A 83 -11.98 13.45 6.13
CA ASP A 83 -13.14 13.85 5.33
C ASP A 83 -13.98 12.65 4.90
N ALA A 84 -13.33 11.55 4.51
CA ALA A 84 -14.01 10.33 4.12
C ALA A 84 -14.73 9.66 5.31
N LEU A 85 -14.06 9.55 6.46
CA LEU A 85 -14.64 9.02 7.69
C LEU A 85 -15.81 9.88 8.21
N ASP A 86 -15.79 11.19 7.95
CA ASP A 86 -16.88 12.11 8.27
C ASP A 86 -18.05 12.03 7.26
N GLY A 87 -18.03 11.06 6.34
CA GLY A 87 -19.10 10.79 5.38
C GLY A 87 -19.13 11.75 4.17
N ARG A 88 -18.09 12.57 3.97
CA ARG A 88 -18.07 13.58 2.89
C ARG A 88 -17.81 12.96 1.53
N ARG A 89 -17.10 11.84 1.47
CA ARG A 89 -16.80 11.07 0.24
C ARG A 89 -16.26 9.69 0.57
N ARG A 90 -16.14 8.83 -0.46
CA ARG A 90 -15.30 7.63 -0.40
C ARG A 90 -13.86 7.99 -0.75
N LEU A 91 -12.91 7.21 -0.21
CA LEU A 91 -11.50 7.39 -0.48
C LEU A 91 -10.83 6.03 -0.73
N ARG A 92 -10.30 5.85 -1.93
CA ARG A 92 -9.52 4.69 -2.35
C ARG A 92 -8.06 5.11 -2.50
N VAL A 93 -7.18 4.51 -1.72
CA VAL A 93 -5.74 4.78 -1.71
C VAL A 93 -4.97 3.55 -2.17
N THR A 94 -4.09 3.71 -3.14
CA THR A 94 -3.11 2.71 -3.55
C THR A 94 -1.72 3.30 -3.63
N PHE A 95 -0.72 2.43 -3.76
CA PHE A 95 0.69 2.79 -3.81
C PHE A 95 1.28 2.44 -5.16
N ALA A 96 2.15 3.31 -5.67
CA ALA A 96 2.94 3.09 -6.87
C ALA A 96 4.40 2.94 -6.49
N ASN A 97 4.98 1.79 -6.83
CA ASN A 97 6.41 1.56 -6.86
C ASN A 97 6.86 1.30 -8.31
N PRO A 98 8.19 1.31 -8.62
CA PRO A 98 8.68 1.16 -9.99
C PRO A 98 8.14 -0.07 -10.72
N ASN A 99 8.06 -1.22 -10.04
CA ASN A 99 7.57 -2.46 -10.65
C ASN A 99 6.09 -2.38 -10.99
N TYR A 100 5.29 -1.80 -10.10
CA TYR A 100 3.86 -1.61 -10.34
C TYR A 100 3.61 -0.67 -11.52
N LEU A 101 4.44 0.37 -11.66
CA LEU A 101 4.34 1.31 -12.78
C LEU A 101 4.72 0.65 -14.12
N VAL A 102 5.76 -0.19 -14.13
CA VAL A 102 6.11 -0.98 -15.34
C VAL A 102 5.02 -1.97 -15.68
N ALA A 103 4.50 -2.70 -14.69
CA ALA A 103 3.37 -3.61 -14.84
C ALA A 103 2.14 -2.92 -15.43
N ALA A 104 1.74 -1.77 -14.88
CA ALA A 104 0.64 -0.97 -15.39
C ALA A 104 0.92 -0.37 -16.79
N HIS A 105 2.19 -0.12 -17.12
CA HIS A 105 2.52 0.30 -18.48
C HIS A 105 2.26 -0.81 -19.50
N ASP A 106 2.61 -2.05 -19.12
CA ASP A 106 2.50 -3.24 -19.97
C ASP A 106 1.05 -3.79 -20.02
N ASP A 107 0.21 -3.51 -19.01
CA ASP A 107 -1.18 -3.96 -18.90
C ASP A 107 -2.16 -2.76 -18.79
N ALA A 108 -2.96 -2.55 -19.84
CA ALA A 108 -3.94 -1.47 -19.88
C ALA A 108 -5.07 -1.61 -18.85
N GLY A 109 -5.57 -2.82 -18.61
CA GLY A 109 -6.63 -3.06 -17.64
C GLY A 109 -6.16 -2.79 -16.22
N LEU A 110 -4.94 -3.19 -15.87
CA LEU A 110 -4.32 -2.85 -14.59
C LEU A 110 -4.13 -1.34 -14.45
N ARG A 111 -3.65 -0.66 -15.50
CA ARG A 111 -3.46 0.80 -15.49
C ARG A 111 -4.76 1.55 -15.21
N GLU A 112 -5.83 1.17 -15.87
CA GLU A 112 -7.13 1.81 -15.69
C GLU A 112 -7.65 1.60 -14.26
N ARG A 113 -7.55 0.37 -13.73
CA ARG A 113 -7.91 0.07 -12.33
C ARG A 113 -7.09 0.88 -11.33
N ILE A 114 -5.79 1.03 -11.54
CA ILE A 114 -4.94 1.89 -10.69
C ILE A 114 -5.40 3.34 -10.78
N ASN A 115 -5.68 3.83 -11.99
CA ASN A 115 -6.13 5.20 -12.18
C ASN A 115 -7.53 5.47 -11.63
N ALA A 116 -8.33 4.44 -11.33
CA ALA A 116 -9.62 4.55 -10.65
C ALA A 116 -9.50 4.83 -9.14
N PHE A 117 -8.30 4.78 -8.56
CA PHE A 117 -8.06 5.20 -7.17
C PHE A 117 -8.02 6.73 -7.05
N ASP A 118 -8.51 7.24 -5.91
CA ASP A 118 -8.48 8.67 -5.59
C ASP A 118 -7.04 9.14 -5.34
N HIS A 119 -6.24 8.31 -4.67
CA HIS A 119 -4.81 8.53 -4.46
C HIS A 119 -3.97 7.36 -4.92
N VAL A 120 -2.93 7.68 -5.70
CA VAL A 120 -1.84 6.77 -6.03
C VAL A 120 -0.56 7.35 -5.43
N LEU A 121 -0.24 6.90 -4.21
CA LEU A 121 0.87 7.43 -3.42
C LEU A 121 2.22 6.88 -3.90
N SER A 122 3.28 7.68 -3.78
CA SER A 122 4.61 7.22 -4.16
C SER A 122 5.21 6.31 -3.08
N ASP A 123 5.39 5.04 -3.43
CA ASP A 123 6.14 4.06 -2.65
C ASP A 123 7.56 3.91 -3.25
N GLY A 124 8.51 4.60 -2.61
CA GLY A 124 9.93 4.53 -2.93
C GLY A 124 10.49 5.77 -3.65
N HIS A 125 11.79 5.99 -3.45
CA HIS A 125 12.51 7.13 -4.03
C HIS A 125 12.58 7.09 -5.57
N GLY A 126 12.51 5.90 -6.18
CA GLY A 126 12.50 5.76 -7.64
C GLY A 126 11.31 6.46 -8.29
N VAL A 127 10.12 6.39 -7.68
CA VAL A 127 8.91 7.07 -8.18
C VAL A 127 9.02 8.58 -7.99
N MET A 128 9.54 9.04 -6.85
CA MET A 128 9.78 10.46 -6.60
C MET A 128 10.78 11.06 -7.60
N LEU A 129 11.84 10.32 -7.94
CA LEU A 129 12.81 10.74 -8.95
C LEU A 129 12.18 10.80 -10.35
N ALA A 130 11.40 9.78 -10.73
CA ALA A 130 10.69 9.76 -12.00
C ALA A 130 9.72 10.95 -12.13
N ALA A 131 8.93 11.21 -11.08
CA ALA A 131 8.06 12.39 -10.99
C ALA A 131 8.84 13.69 -11.23
N ARG A 132 9.98 13.87 -10.54
CA ARG A 132 10.83 15.05 -10.69
C ARG A 132 11.36 15.19 -12.12
N MET A 133 11.79 14.10 -12.74
CA MET A 133 12.26 14.08 -14.14
C MET A 133 11.15 14.44 -15.14
N LEU A 134 9.90 14.16 -14.77
CA LEU A 134 8.68 14.39 -15.55
C LEU A 134 8.00 15.73 -15.21
N GLY A 135 8.66 16.59 -14.43
CA GLY A 135 8.28 17.99 -14.24
C GLY A 135 7.54 18.30 -12.94
N ARG A 136 7.36 17.34 -12.03
CA ARG A 136 6.68 17.58 -10.75
C ARG A 136 7.43 16.97 -9.56
N ARG A 137 7.64 17.76 -8.52
CA ARG A 137 8.18 17.26 -7.25
C ARG A 137 7.06 16.66 -6.42
N ILE A 138 7.25 15.43 -5.94
CA ILE A 138 6.43 14.85 -4.87
C ILE A 138 7.03 15.31 -3.54
N PRO A 139 6.23 15.91 -2.62
CA PRO A 139 6.76 16.51 -1.39
C PRO A 139 7.50 15.50 -0.50
N ARG A 140 6.90 14.33 -0.32
CA ARG A 140 7.38 13.28 0.60
C ARG A 140 7.06 11.89 0.05
N ARG A 141 7.92 10.91 0.34
CA ARG A 141 7.60 9.50 0.15
C ARG A 141 6.50 9.11 1.14
N LEU A 142 5.45 8.45 0.65
CA LEU A 142 4.35 7.96 1.47
C LEU A 142 4.20 6.46 1.17
N ALA A 143 5.06 5.64 1.79
CA ALA A 143 4.87 4.20 1.79
C ALA A 143 3.99 3.78 2.98
N ASN A 144 3.35 2.60 2.90
CA ASN A 144 2.55 2.07 4.01
C ASN A 144 3.30 2.08 5.35
N ASP A 145 4.57 1.67 5.35
CA ASP A 145 5.42 1.64 6.54
C ASP A 145 5.75 3.04 7.09
N ASP A 146 5.68 4.10 6.27
CA ASP A 146 5.95 5.48 6.71
C ASP A 146 4.77 6.12 7.45
N ILE A 147 3.56 5.59 7.23
CA ILE A 147 2.31 6.23 7.68
C ILE A 147 1.65 5.47 8.83
N VAL A 148 2.16 4.32 9.25
CA VAL A 148 1.59 3.45 10.30
C VAL A 148 1.20 4.22 11.56
N GLU A 149 2.16 4.88 12.21
CA GLU A 149 1.94 5.61 13.46
C GLU A 149 0.93 6.74 13.33
N PRO A 150 1.11 7.74 12.44
CA PRO A 150 0.17 8.85 12.33
C PRO A 150 -1.22 8.40 11.85
N LEU A 151 -1.29 7.37 11.00
CA LEU A 151 -2.56 6.83 10.53
C LEU A 151 -3.34 6.14 11.65
N PHE A 152 -2.73 5.19 12.37
CA PHE A 152 -3.45 4.47 13.42
C PHE A 152 -3.77 5.36 14.62
N ALA A 153 -2.93 6.36 14.91
CA ALA A 153 -3.28 7.39 15.90
C ALA A 153 -4.54 8.17 15.50
N GLU A 154 -4.66 8.59 14.23
CA GLU A 154 -5.83 9.31 13.74
C GLU A 154 -7.08 8.42 13.70
N LEU A 155 -6.96 7.15 13.30
CA LEU A 155 -8.06 6.20 13.30
C LEU A 155 -8.54 5.89 14.72
N ALA A 156 -7.62 5.74 15.68
CA ALA A 156 -7.97 5.54 17.09
C ALA A 156 -8.68 6.78 17.68
N ARG A 157 -8.20 7.99 17.37
CA ARG A 157 -8.81 9.26 17.79
C ARG A 157 -10.24 9.41 17.29
N ARG A 158 -10.55 8.88 16.10
CA ARG A 158 -11.88 8.88 15.50
C ARG A 158 -12.73 7.66 15.85
N GLU A 159 -12.20 6.74 16.66
CA GLU A 159 -12.80 5.46 16.97
C GLU A 159 -13.21 4.63 15.73
N ALA A 160 -12.49 4.82 14.63
CA ALA A 160 -12.79 4.19 13.35
C ALA A 160 -12.62 2.67 13.44
N ARG A 161 -13.55 1.94 12.83
CA ARG A 161 -13.53 0.47 12.76
C ARG A 161 -12.63 0.02 11.62
N VAL A 162 -11.50 -0.57 11.96
CA VAL A 162 -10.50 -1.05 11.00
C VAL A 162 -10.75 -2.52 10.67
N PHE A 163 -10.66 -2.88 9.39
CA PHE A 163 -10.66 -4.26 8.94
C PHE A 163 -9.40 -4.60 8.16
N LEU A 164 -8.79 -5.75 8.48
CA LEU A 164 -7.53 -6.21 7.88
C LEU A 164 -7.79 -7.41 6.98
N LEU A 165 -7.72 -7.23 5.65
CA LEU A 165 -7.83 -8.30 4.67
C LEU A 165 -6.47 -8.57 4.04
N GLY A 166 -5.91 -9.78 4.18
CA GLY A 166 -4.69 -10.12 3.46
C GLY A 166 -3.88 -11.25 4.05
N SER A 167 -2.76 -11.55 3.38
CA SER A 167 -1.79 -12.57 3.80
C SER A 167 -2.38 -13.99 3.97
N ALA A 168 -1.59 -14.91 4.52
CA ALA A 168 -1.95 -16.28 4.86
C ALA A 168 -2.85 -16.34 6.11
N PRO A 169 -3.53 -17.49 6.36
CA PRO A 169 -4.35 -17.67 7.56
C PRO A 169 -3.55 -17.42 8.85
N GLY A 170 -4.13 -16.67 9.78
CA GLY A 170 -3.52 -16.32 11.07
C GLY A 170 -2.67 -15.04 11.05
N VAL A 171 -2.14 -14.61 9.91
CA VAL A 171 -1.25 -13.42 9.85
C VAL A 171 -2.03 -12.13 10.11
N ALA A 172 -3.20 -11.95 9.48
CA ALA A 172 -4.04 -10.79 9.72
C ALA A 172 -4.56 -10.69 11.17
N ALA A 173 -4.74 -11.84 11.84
CA ALA A 173 -5.09 -11.89 13.27
C ALA A 173 -3.91 -11.41 14.13
N ALA A 174 -2.71 -11.92 13.89
CA ALA A 174 -1.50 -11.48 14.58
C ALA A 174 -1.20 -9.97 14.36
N ALA A 175 -1.47 -9.45 13.17
CA ALA A 175 -1.41 -8.02 12.90
C ALA A 175 -2.44 -7.24 13.73
N ALA A 176 -3.69 -7.70 13.78
CA ALA A 176 -4.75 -7.07 14.57
C ALA A 176 -4.36 -6.98 16.06
N ASP A 177 -3.87 -8.08 16.64
CA ASP A 177 -3.45 -8.12 18.05
C ASP A 177 -2.33 -7.11 18.33
N ARG A 178 -1.31 -7.07 17.48
CA ARG A 178 -0.16 -6.18 17.67
C ARG A 178 -0.50 -4.71 17.48
N VAL A 179 -1.32 -4.38 16.48
CA VAL A 179 -1.79 -3.01 16.28
C VAL A 179 -2.64 -2.58 17.48
N THR A 180 -3.55 -3.42 17.96
CA THR A 180 -4.39 -3.12 19.13
C THR A 180 -3.55 -2.89 20.39
N ALA A 181 -2.51 -3.72 20.61
CA ALA A 181 -1.61 -3.57 21.75
C ALA A 181 -0.81 -2.26 21.73
N SER A 182 -0.53 -1.71 20.55
CA SER A 182 0.35 -0.55 20.40
C SER A 182 -0.40 0.77 20.21
N PHE A 183 -1.68 0.70 19.80
CA PHE A 183 -2.56 1.86 19.66
C PHE A 183 -3.82 1.66 20.52
N PRO A 184 -3.73 1.89 21.85
CA PRO A 184 -4.89 1.81 22.73
C PRO A 184 -6.03 2.71 22.22
N GLY A 185 -7.22 2.14 22.07
CA GLY A 185 -8.40 2.84 21.53
C GLY A 185 -8.66 2.60 20.05
N LEU A 186 -7.73 1.98 19.30
CA LEU A 186 -8.03 1.53 17.94
C LEU A 186 -9.00 0.35 17.96
N ARG A 187 -10.05 0.41 17.14
CA ARG A 187 -11.05 -0.66 17.02
C ARG A 187 -10.77 -1.51 15.80
N ILE A 188 -10.43 -2.79 15.99
CA ILE A 188 -10.41 -3.77 14.90
C ILE A 188 -11.80 -4.41 14.81
N ALA A 189 -12.53 -4.14 13.74
CA ALA A 189 -13.86 -4.71 13.48
C ALA A 189 -13.81 -6.12 12.88
N GLY A 190 -12.66 -6.52 12.36
CA GLY A 190 -12.42 -7.87 11.89
C GLY A 190 -11.14 -8.00 11.09
N HIS A 191 -10.83 -9.24 10.73
CA HIS A 191 -9.71 -9.55 9.86
C HIS A 191 -10.02 -10.83 9.07
N THR A 192 -9.39 -10.99 7.91
CA THR A 192 -9.47 -12.23 7.14
C THR A 192 -8.24 -12.45 6.27
N TYR A 193 -8.06 -13.69 5.83
CA TYR A 193 -6.93 -14.09 4.99
C TYR A 193 -7.17 -13.72 3.52
N GLY A 194 -6.08 -13.38 2.84
CA GLY A 194 -6.05 -13.09 1.42
C GLY A 194 -5.93 -14.34 0.54
N TYR A 195 -5.18 -15.32 1.01
CA TYR A 195 -4.95 -16.60 0.34
C TYR A 195 -4.78 -17.71 1.39
N ARG A 196 -4.93 -18.98 0.98
CA ARG A 196 -4.79 -20.12 1.89
C ARG A 196 -3.36 -20.62 1.96
N THR A 197 -2.71 -20.74 0.79
CA THR A 197 -1.37 -21.33 0.68
C THR A 197 -0.45 -20.37 -0.07
N PRO A 198 0.68 -19.92 0.51
CA PRO A 198 1.66 -19.15 -0.23
C PRO A 198 2.40 -20.03 -1.26
N GLY A 199 2.99 -19.41 -2.28
CA GLY A 199 3.87 -20.09 -3.24
C GLY A 199 3.25 -20.33 -4.63
N GLU A 200 3.64 -21.42 -5.28
CA GLU A 200 3.19 -21.75 -6.64
C GLU A 200 1.65 -21.90 -6.71
N GLY A 201 1.04 -21.34 -7.76
CA GLY A 201 -0.41 -21.35 -7.93
C GLY A 201 -1.16 -20.34 -7.05
N LEU A 202 -0.46 -19.37 -6.45
CA LEU A 202 -1.07 -18.28 -5.69
C LEU A 202 -2.12 -17.51 -6.51
N ASP A 203 -1.85 -17.31 -7.81
CA ASP A 203 -2.77 -16.74 -8.80
C ASP A 203 -4.13 -17.47 -8.87
N ARG A 204 -4.10 -18.80 -8.78
CA ARG A 204 -5.29 -19.67 -8.89
C ARG A 204 -6.22 -19.55 -7.70
N GLN A 205 -5.77 -18.92 -6.60
CA GLN A 205 -6.58 -18.72 -5.40
C GLN A 205 -7.46 -17.46 -5.49
N TYR A 206 -7.20 -16.55 -6.43
CA TYR A 206 -7.97 -15.31 -6.62
C TYR A 206 -9.12 -15.51 -7.63
N THR A 207 -10.04 -16.40 -7.27
CA THR A 207 -11.26 -16.68 -8.05
C THR A 207 -12.39 -15.72 -7.68
N PRO A 208 -13.44 -15.59 -8.51
CA PRO A 208 -14.64 -14.81 -8.16
C PRO A 208 -15.25 -15.25 -6.82
N ALA A 209 -15.29 -16.56 -6.54
CA ALA A 209 -15.78 -17.09 -5.26
C ALA A 209 -14.89 -16.65 -4.08
N ALA A 210 -13.58 -16.56 -4.28
CA ALA A 210 -12.68 -16.06 -3.24
C ALA A 210 -12.93 -14.57 -2.95
N PHE A 211 -13.14 -13.75 -3.99
CA PHE A 211 -13.47 -12.35 -3.82
C PHE A 211 -14.85 -12.13 -3.17
N GLU A 212 -15.87 -12.89 -3.57
CA GLU A 212 -17.20 -12.80 -2.92
C GLU A 212 -17.15 -13.18 -1.44
N ARG A 213 -16.34 -14.18 -1.06
CA ARG A 213 -16.10 -14.50 0.36
C ARG A 213 -15.50 -13.29 1.10
N MET A 214 -14.41 -12.72 0.59
CA MET A 214 -13.77 -11.55 1.21
C MET A 214 -14.75 -10.40 1.34
N ARG A 215 -15.52 -10.12 0.28
CA ARG A 215 -16.56 -9.09 0.23
C ARG A 215 -17.64 -9.31 1.28
N ALA A 216 -18.14 -10.54 1.43
CA ALA A 216 -19.17 -10.88 2.42
C ALA A 216 -18.68 -10.69 3.86
N GLU A 217 -17.43 -11.04 4.14
CA GLU A 217 -16.83 -10.84 5.47
C GLU A 217 -16.66 -9.35 5.80
N ILE A 218 -16.22 -8.54 4.83
CA ILE A 218 -16.15 -7.08 4.95
C ILE A 218 -17.55 -6.49 5.19
N ALA A 219 -18.54 -6.92 4.41
CA ALA A 219 -19.92 -6.44 4.54
C ALA A 219 -20.51 -6.72 5.93
N ARG A 220 -20.19 -7.87 6.51
CA ARG A 220 -20.61 -8.26 7.86
C ARG A 220 -19.94 -7.41 8.94
N ALA A 221 -18.66 -7.11 8.79
CA ALA A 221 -17.91 -6.30 9.75
C ALA A 221 -18.24 -4.80 9.66
N LYS A 222 -18.72 -4.34 8.50
CA LYS A 222 -19.06 -2.93 8.20
C LYS A 222 -17.93 -1.97 8.59
N PRO A 223 -16.69 -2.11 8.13
CA PRO A 223 -15.60 -1.26 8.59
C PRO A 223 -15.69 0.18 8.07
N ASP A 224 -15.10 1.10 8.83
CA ASP A 224 -14.90 2.49 8.42
C ASP A 224 -13.61 2.64 7.61
N PHE A 225 -12.61 1.78 7.89
CA PHE A 225 -11.31 1.74 7.22
C PHE A 225 -10.93 0.29 6.87
N LEU A 226 -10.71 0.00 5.59
CA LEU A 226 -10.32 -1.33 5.09
C LEU A 226 -8.89 -1.32 4.56
N VAL A 227 -8.08 -2.24 5.06
CA VAL A 227 -6.75 -2.57 4.48
C VAL A 227 -6.88 -3.79 3.59
N VAL A 228 -6.45 -3.69 2.33
CA VAL A 228 -6.40 -4.81 1.37
C VAL A 228 -4.95 -5.14 1.03
N SER A 229 -4.44 -6.21 1.63
CA SER A 229 -3.06 -6.70 1.56
C SER A 229 -2.99 -8.05 0.85
N ILE A 230 -3.34 -8.04 -0.44
CA ILE A 230 -3.14 -9.17 -1.36
C ILE A 230 -2.24 -8.72 -2.52
N PRO A 231 -1.59 -9.63 -3.26
CA PRO A 231 -0.67 -9.26 -4.32
C PRO A 231 -1.33 -8.43 -5.42
N THR A 232 -0.55 -7.53 -6.02
CA THR A 232 -0.90 -6.90 -7.31
C THR A 232 -0.87 -7.96 -8.41
N PRO A 233 -1.85 -8.00 -9.33
CA PRO A 233 -2.92 -7.02 -9.57
C PRO A 233 -4.23 -7.25 -8.81
N TYR A 234 -4.32 -8.33 -8.02
CA TYR A 234 -5.57 -8.77 -7.40
C TYR A 234 -6.15 -7.78 -6.39
N GLN A 235 -5.31 -7.03 -5.66
CA GLN A 235 -5.82 -5.99 -4.76
C GLN A 235 -6.51 -4.85 -5.51
N GLN A 236 -5.98 -4.39 -6.65
CA GLN A 236 -6.63 -3.36 -7.47
C GLN A 236 -7.92 -3.89 -8.08
N ARG A 237 -7.88 -5.12 -8.59
CA ARG A 237 -9.06 -5.80 -9.11
C ARG A 237 -10.16 -5.92 -8.06
N PHE A 238 -9.82 -6.44 -6.88
CA PHE A 238 -10.78 -6.61 -5.79
C PHE A 238 -11.41 -5.28 -5.37
N VAL A 239 -10.59 -4.24 -5.19
CA VAL A 239 -11.07 -2.91 -4.78
C VAL A 239 -11.98 -2.27 -5.84
N VAL A 240 -11.65 -2.40 -7.12
CA VAL A 240 -12.42 -1.76 -8.20
C VAL A 240 -13.65 -2.56 -8.59
N ASP A 241 -13.56 -3.88 -8.67
CA ASP A 241 -14.65 -4.72 -9.20
C ASP A 241 -15.62 -5.25 -8.13
N TYR A 242 -15.16 -5.45 -6.89
CA TYR A 242 -15.94 -6.19 -5.88
C TYR A 242 -16.36 -5.34 -4.68
N LEU A 243 -15.67 -4.23 -4.40
CA LEU A 243 -16.04 -3.38 -3.26
C LEU A 243 -17.16 -2.38 -3.58
N ASP A 244 -17.57 -2.25 -4.84
CA ASP A 244 -18.72 -1.42 -5.20
C ASP A 244 -19.99 -1.87 -4.44
N GLY A 245 -20.72 -0.89 -3.93
CA GLY A 245 -21.90 -1.10 -3.08
C GLY A 245 -21.60 -1.41 -1.61
N LEU A 246 -20.34 -1.59 -1.20
CA LEU A 246 -20.00 -1.63 0.23
C LEU A 246 -19.81 -0.21 0.79
N ASP A 247 -20.45 0.04 1.93
CA ASP A 247 -20.32 1.28 2.70
C ASP A 247 -19.02 1.28 3.50
N VAL A 248 -17.89 1.35 2.80
CA VAL A 248 -16.55 1.47 3.39
C VAL A 248 -15.98 2.85 3.02
N PRO A 249 -15.97 3.81 3.96
CA PRO A 249 -15.45 5.16 3.73
C PRO A 249 -14.04 5.20 3.15
N VAL A 250 -13.11 4.43 3.72
CA VAL A 250 -11.71 4.41 3.30
C VAL A 250 -11.23 3.01 2.98
N VAL A 251 -10.68 2.82 1.78
CA VAL A 251 -10.03 1.59 1.36
C VAL A 251 -8.59 1.88 0.99
N MET A 252 -7.64 1.17 1.58
CA MET A 252 -6.22 1.32 1.31
C MET A 252 -5.57 -0.01 0.96
N THR A 253 -4.84 -0.06 -0.16
CA THR A 253 -4.06 -1.26 -0.50
C THR A 253 -2.76 -1.31 0.28
N GLY A 254 -2.26 -2.52 0.56
CA GLY A 254 -1.08 -2.69 1.41
C GLY A 254 -0.03 -3.66 0.87
N GLY A 255 -0.32 -4.48 -0.15
CA GLY A 255 0.59 -5.58 -0.51
C GLY A 255 1.00 -6.38 0.72
N ALA A 256 2.30 -6.47 1.02
CA ALA A 256 2.85 -7.17 2.19
C ALA A 256 2.74 -6.40 3.54
N TRP A 257 1.98 -5.32 3.61
CA TRP A 257 1.93 -4.48 4.81
C TRP A 257 1.34 -5.21 6.03
N ILE A 258 0.32 -6.05 5.85
CA ILE A 258 -0.19 -6.89 6.96
C ILE A 258 0.88 -7.83 7.48
N ASP A 259 1.70 -8.45 6.62
CA ASP A 259 2.81 -9.31 7.05
C ASP A 259 3.81 -8.52 7.91
N HIS A 260 4.17 -7.30 7.49
CA HIS A 260 5.02 -6.43 8.28
C HIS A 260 4.40 -6.12 9.65
N LEU A 261 3.10 -5.76 9.70
CA LEU A 261 2.39 -5.48 10.95
C LEU A 261 2.31 -6.71 11.88
N ALA A 262 2.18 -7.92 11.31
CA ALA A 262 2.16 -9.18 12.03
C ALA A 262 3.55 -9.60 12.56
N GLU A 263 4.63 -9.14 11.94
CA GLU A 263 5.98 -9.33 12.43
C GLU A 263 6.35 -8.24 13.45
N ARG A 264 6.39 -6.97 13.01
CA ARG A 264 6.84 -5.80 13.78
C ARG A 264 6.23 -4.50 13.23
N LEU A 265 5.65 -3.67 14.10
CA LEU A 265 5.11 -2.36 13.69
C LEU A 265 6.16 -1.43 13.09
N GLN A 266 7.36 -1.43 13.69
CA GLN A 266 8.52 -0.75 13.14
C GLN A 266 9.43 -1.79 12.48
N TYR A 267 9.10 -2.17 11.25
CA TYR A 267 9.88 -3.14 10.48
C TYR A 267 11.31 -2.65 10.19
N TYR A 268 11.47 -1.35 9.90
CA TYR A 268 12.78 -0.75 9.61
C TYR A 268 13.34 0.03 10.82
N PRO A 269 14.63 -0.15 11.16
CA PRO A 269 15.30 0.73 12.12
C PRO A 269 15.18 2.21 11.73
N SER A 270 15.02 3.10 12.70
CA SER A 270 14.80 4.54 12.44
C SER A 270 15.91 5.19 11.60
N TRP A 271 17.17 4.75 11.75
CA TRP A 271 18.28 5.24 10.93
C TRP A 271 18.17 4.79 9.46
N VAL A 272 17.63 3.59 9.20
CA VAL A 272 17.38 3.07 7.83
C VAL A 272 16.31 3.93 7.14
N VAL A 273 15.22 4.22 7.85
CA VAL A 273 14.14 5.10 7.34
C VAL A 273 14.69 6.51 7.07
N ARG A 274 15.42 7.10 8.02
CA ARG A 274 15.98 8.46 7.88
C ARG A 274 16.94 8.60 6.70
N LEU A 275 17.71 7.55 6.39
CA LEU A 275 18.62 7.54 5.25
C LEU A 275 17.94 7.12 3.94
N GLY A 276 16.64 6.78 3.94
CA GLY A 276 15.94 6.27 2.77
C GLY A 276 16.44 4.90 2.31
N LEU A 277 17.05 4.12 3.20
CA LEU A 277 17.71 2.84 2.91
C LEU A 277 16.82 1.62 3.14
N CYS A 278 15.50 1.79 3.33
CA CYS A 278 14.58 0.67 3.53
C CYS A 278 14.68 -0.38 2.41
N TRP A 279 14.88 0.06 1.16
CA TRP A 279 15.09 -0.83 0.02
C TRP A 279 16.36 -1.68 0.15
N ALA A 280 17.48 -1.06 0.58
CA ALA A 280 18.75 -1.75 0.76
C ALA A 280 18.68 -2.73 1.94
N TYR A 281 18.00 -2.33 3.02
CA TYR A 281 17.74 -3.19 4.17
C TYR A 281 16.93 -4.43 3.80
N ARG A 282 15.91 -4.31 2.94
CA ARG A 282 15.20 -5.48 2.38
C ARG A 282 16.10 -6.31 1.48
N TRP A 283 16.89 -5.66 0.62
CA TRP A 283 17.74 -6.38 -0.32
C TRP A 283 18.74 -7.31 0.40
N VAL A 284 19.31 -6.86 1.51
CA VAL A 284 20.22 -7.68 2.34
C VAL A 284 19.49 -8.87 2.96
N GLN A 285 18.23 -8.72 3.35
CA GLN A 285 17.43 -9.81 3.92
C GLN A 285 16.96 -10.82 2.86
N GLU A 286 16.65 -10.35 1.65
CA GLU A 286 16.06 -11.15 0.58
C GLU A 286 16.84 -11.04 -0.76
N PRO A 287 18.17 -11.30 -0.78
CA PRO A 287 19.02 -10.95 -1.93
C PRO A 287 18.64 -11.72 -3.19
N ARG A 288 18.33 -13.02 -3.07
CA ARG A 288 17.93 -13.85 -4.23
C ARG A 288 16.65 -13.33 -4.90
N ARG A 289 15.69 -12.84 -4.10
CA ARG A 289 14.40 -12.34 -4.60
C ARG A 289 14.52 -10.93 -5.17
N LEU A 290 15.24 -10.05 -4.49
CA LEU A 290 15.22 -8.62 -4.80
C LEU A 290 16.33 -8.16 -5.75
N THR A 291 17.33 -8.99 -6.04
CA THR A 291 18.42 -8.60 -6.96
C THR A 291 17.89 -8.28 -8.36
N ASN A 292 17.03 -9.13 -8.94
CA ASN A 292 16.45 -8.87 -10.26
C ASN A 292 15.60 -7.57 -10.25
N ARG A 293 14.84 -7.39 -9.16
CA ARG A 293 14.01 -6.21 -8.93
C ARG A 293 14.80 -4.90 -8.86
N TYR A 294 15.95 -4.89 -8.18
CA TYR A 294 16.75 -3.68 -8.02
C TYR A 294 17.78 -3.45 -9.13
N THR A 295 17.95 -4.41 -10.05
CA THR A 295 18.87 -4.28 -11.19
C THR A 295 18.10 -4.14 -12.51
N VAL A 296 17.59 -5.25 -13.04
CA VAL A 296 16.97 -5.31 -14.37
C VAL A 296 15.65 -4.54 -14.40
N GLU A 297 14.77 -4.76 -13.42
CA GLU A 297 13.45 -4.11 -13.42
C GLU A 297 13.56 -2.61 -13.19
N LEU A 298 14.45 -2.18 -12.29
CA LEU A 298 14.70 -0.76 -12.05
C LEU A 298 15.35 -0.07 -13.26
N ALA A 299 16.25 -0.75 -13.97
CA ALA A 299 16.82 -0.26 -15.22
C ALA A 299 15.75 -0.14 -16.33
N ASP A 300 14.87 -1.12 -16.46
CA ASP A 300 13.73 -1.06 -17.39
C ASP A 300 12.80 0.12 -17.07
N PHE A 301 12.46 0.30 -15.80
CA PHE A 301 11.68 1.45 -15.33
C PHE A 301 12.35 2.78 -15.70
N GLY A 302 13.64 2.95 -15.37
CA GLY A 302 14.38 4.17 -15.68
C GLY A 302 14.43 4.48 -17.17
N ARG A 303 14.66 3.45 -18.01
CA ARG A 303 14.64 3.57 -19.48
C ARG A 303 13.27 4.04 -19.99
N ARG A 304 12.17 3.49 -19.48
CA ARG A 304 10.80 3.86 -19.87
C ARG A 304 10.47 5.30 -19.46
N VAL A 305 10.85 5.71 -18.25
CA VAL A 305 10.69 7.09 -17.77
C VAL A 305 11.48 8.07 -18.65
N LEU A 306 12.70 7.73 -19.03
CA LEU A 306 13.51 8.56 -19.94
C LEU A 306 12.86 8.70 -21.33
N ARG A 307 12.28 7.62 -21.86
CA ARG A 307 11.52 7.67 -23.13
C ARG A 307 10.30 8.58 -23.00
N GLN A 308 9.50 8.44 -21.94
CA GLN A 308 8.35 9.31 -21.67
C GLN A 308 8.78 10.78 -21.59
N ARG A 309 9.87 11.09 -20.88
CA ARG A 309 10.40 12.45 -20.76
C ARG A 309 10.81 13.04 -22.12
N ARG A 310 11.46 12.24 -22.98
CA ARG A 310 11.86 12.67 -24.34
C ARG A 310 10.63 12.94 -25.20
N ALA A 311 9.61 12.07 -25.13
CA ALA A 311 8.36 12.25 -25.86
C ALA A 311 7.63 13.55 -25.45
N ARG A 312 7.55 13.85 -24.15
CA ARG A 312 6.95 15.11 -23.66
C ARG A 312 7.69 16.34 -24.18
N ARG A 313 9.02 16.34 -24.10
CA ARG A 313 9.85 17.45 -24.62
C ARG A 313 9.67 17.67 -26.12
N ALA A 314 9.55 16.60 -26.89
CA ALA A 314 9.32 16.71 -28.34
C ALA A 314 7.94 17.31 -28.65
N ALA A 315 6.91 16.94 -27.87
CA ALA A 315 5.57 17.53 -28.00
C ALA A 315 5.55 19.02 -27.61
N ASP A 316 6.28 19.40 -26.56
CA ASP A 316 6.39 20.79 -26.09
C ASP A 316 7.18 21.70 -27.06
N GLN A 317 8.06 21.13 -27.90
CA GLN A 317 8.88 21.86 -28.89
C GLN A 317 8.25 21.94 -30.29
N GLY A 318 7.17 21.19 -30.54
CA GLY A 318 6.46 21.13 -31.81
C GLY A 318 5.20 22.00 -31.89
N HIS A 319 4.91 22.79 -30.85
CA HIS A 319 3.92 23.88 -30.82
C HIS A 319 4.66 25.22 -30.83
#